data_AF-A0A7G8UHA6-F1
#
_entry.id   AF-A0A7G8UHA6-F1
#
_cell.length_a   1.000
_cell.length_b   1.000
_cell.length_c   1.000
_cell.angle_alpha   90.00
_cell.angle_beta   90.00
_cell.angle_gamma   90.00
#
_symmetry.space_group_name_H-M   'P 1'
#
loop_
_entity.id
_entity.type
_entity.pdbx_description
1 polymer ?
#
loop_
_entity_poly.entity_id
_entity_poly.type
_entity_poly.pdbx_seq_one_letter_code
_entity_poly.pdbx_strand_id
1 'polypeptide(L)'
;MDKGGARMADTWIWEKGDAFPRLHDPVKRSIHQNKWLPAKEKSAEGLDSEAAGIKSAPATSAKPPKGQASKTGPRPGDAVFLMSEGLSAEQSEVGGAWLLNNGAGSMNRLDAEDRNRRLSRAGLSVAFALPDERIYRVELFHLTAIGIVRLNARGEELAGSRLKPPGDDGPLAPLRWPTESPLRAVVRAATRALYALRLDIGEAEIALGSNGRLAVRAVYPLLRDKRRQAEALARFAAWHAANASAPDRRILLGADPEYVLLMPSGKVAQASRYFGFGVGGAAGADAMLVGRRLLYPVAELRPAPAESPAALAANVRRLLARAAVKVGDPELRWVAGAMPVPGLALGGHIHISGAALTSRLLRLLDSCAAYPLALVEDPAGRGRRPRYGVLGDFRLQQHGGFEYRTLPSWLVSPAAAKAAFALALLCAREAMAMSRVPASGERYAEAYYSGDRSELAACLDEVADVIAATESYAGLARFIEPLFDAARRGRTWDESTDIREKWRVPLH
;
A
#
# COMPACT_ATOMS: atom_id res chain seq x y z
N MET A 1 4.72 -2.16 43.02
CA MET A 1 3.80 -1.20 42.41
C MET A 1 4.62 -0.26 41.54
N ASP A 2 4.81 -0.63 40.29
CA ASP A 2 5.63 0.15 39.36
C ASP A 2 4.71 0.84 38.36
N LYS A 3 4.70 2.18 38.39
CA LYS A 3 3.88 3.00 37.49
C LYS A 3 4.60 3.10 36.14
N GLY A 4 4.42 2.08 35.30
CA GLY A 4 4.81 2.11 33.89
C GLY A 4 3.97 3.15 33.15
N GLY A 5 4.46 4.39 33.09
CA GLY A 5 3.89 5.43 32.25
C GLY A 5 4.17 5.12 30.78
N ALA A 6 3.13 4.79 30.01
CA ALA A 6 3.22 4.70 28.55
C ALA A 6 3.69 6.06 28.00
N ARG A 7 4.89 6.08 27.40
CA ARG A 7 5.48 7.29 26.80
C ARG A 7 5.13 7.32 25.32
N MET A 8 4.71 8.49 24.82
CA MET A 8 4.34 8.68 23.41
C MET A 8 5.54 8.44 22.48
N ALA A 9 5.27 7.89 21.28
CA ALA A 9 6.22 7.78 20.17
C ALA A 9 6.50 9.18 19.58
N ASP A 10 7.78 9.51 19.34
CA ASP A 10 8.19 10.80 18.79
C ASP A 10 8.40 10.72 17.26
N THR A 11 8.26 11.85 16.55
CA THR A 11 8.52 11.95 15.10
C THR A 11 9.75 12.81 14.85
N TRP A 12 10.68 12.32 14.03
CA TRP A 12 11.99 12.94 13.79
C TRP A 12 12.17 13.38 12.33
N ILE A 13 12.79 14.55 12.13
CA ILE A 13 13.21 15.10 10.82
C ILE A 13 14.74 15.11 10.78
N TRP A 14 15.35 14.62 9.71
CA TRP A 14 16.82 14.52 9.57
C TRP A 14 17.31 15.26 8.31
N GLU A 15 18.39 16.05 8.44
CA GLU A 15 18.99 16.85 7.35
C GLU A 15 20.52 16.65 7.21
N LYS A 16 21.06 17.07 6.06
CA LYS A 16 22.48 16.91 5.71
C LYS A 16 23.39 17.63 6.70
N GLY A 17 24.29 16.87 7.35
CA GLY A 17 25.25 17.37 8.34
C GLY A 17 24.95 16.93 9.77
N ASP A 18 23.78 16.33 10.01
CA ASP A 18 23.43 15.72 11.29
C ASP A 18 24.22 14.43 11.50
N ALA A 19 25.07 14.38 12.52
CA ALA A 19 25.80 13.17 12.88
C ALA A 19 24.81 12.07 13.29
N PHE A 20 24.86 10.92 12.60
CA PHE A 20 24.14 9.72 13.02
C PHE A 20 24.77 9.23 14.32
N PRO A 21 24.07 9.20 15.47
CA PRO A 21 24.70 8.74 16.71
C PRO A 21 25.02 7.26 16.58
N ARG A 22 26.32 6.93 16.56
CA ARG A 22 26.79 5.56 16.78
C ARG A 22 26.38 5.18 18.20
N LEU A 23 25.52 4.17 18.33
CA LEU A 23 25.23 3.56 19.61
C LEU A 23 26.48 2.78 20.05
N HIS A 24 27.36 3.43 20.82
CA HIS A 24 28.22 2.85 21.87
C HIS A 24 29.07 3.99 22.47
N ASP A 25 28.62 4.57 23.60
CA ASP A 25 29.34 4.74 24.88
C ASP A 25 28.59 5.74 25.81
N PRO A 26 28.62 5.57 27.14
CA PRO A 26 27.87 6.41 28.06
C PRO A 26 28.61 7.73 28.32
N VAL A 27 27.85 8.83 28.25
CA VAL A 27 28.15 10.13 28.88
C VAL A 27 29.55 10.70 28.59
N LYS A 28 29.62 11.72 27.72
CA LYS A 28 30.38 12.94 28.02
C LYS A 28 29.83 14.15 27.27
N ARG A 29 29.64 15.22 28.07
CA ARG A 29 29.15 16.54 27.69
C ARG A 29 30.25 17.31 26.95
N SER A 30 29.96 17.90 25.80
CA SER A 30 30.37 19.28 25.47
C SER A 30 29.57 19.80 24.27
N ILE A 31 29.05 21.00 24.41
CA ILE A 31 28.19 21.74 23.48
C ILE A 31 29.10 22.64 22.64
N HIS A 32 28.97 22.63 21.31
CA HIS A 32 29.21 23.82 20.48
C HIS A 32 28.25 23.85 19.27
N GLN A 33 27.34 24.83 19.34
CA GLN A 33 26.62 25.53 18.26
C GLN A 33 27.62 26.14 17.25
N ASN A 34 27.35 26.61 16.02
CA ASN A 34 26.19 26.82 15.14
C ASN A 34 26.80 27.36 13.81
N LYS A 35 26.10 27.27 12.67
CA LYS A 35 26.01 28.40 11.73
C LYS A 35 24.89 28.23 10.69
N TRP A 36 23.88 29.09 10.79
CA TRP A 36 23.13 29.67 9.66
C TRP A 36 22.96 31.17 9.97
N LEU A 37 23.30 32.02 9.00
CA LEU A 37 23.21 33.49 9.07
C LEU A 37 21.78 33.97 8.71
N PRO A 38 21.29 35.08 9.28
CA PRO A 38 20.06 35.73 8.83
C PRO A 38 20.31 36.79 7.75
N ALA A 39 19.24 37.06 7.01
CA ALA A 39 19.10 38.02 5.92
C ALA A 39 19.59 39.44 6.27
N LYS A 40 20.17 40.12 5.27
CA LYS A 40 20.26 41.59 5.24
C LYS A 40 18.98 42.15 4.64
N GLU A 41 18.30 43.00 5.40
CA GLU A 41 17.82 44.31 4.93
C GLU A 41 17.41 45.15 6.14
N LYS A 42 17.98 46.36 6.24
CA LYS A 42 17.62 47.43 7.18
C LYS A 42 17.52 48.71 6.35
N SER A 43 16.35 49.32 6.37
CA SER A 43 16.08 50.76 6.24
C SER A 43 14.58 50.91 6.51
N ALA A 44 14.04 51.93 7.19
CA ALA A 44 14.54 52.97 8.07
C ALA A 44 13.32 53.42 8.92
N GLU A 45 13.57 54.20 9.99
CA GLU A 45 12.77 55.28 10.62
C GLU A 45 11.27 55.43 10.20
N GLY A 46 10.27 55.68 11.04
CA GLY A 46 10.14 56.13 12.42
C GLY A 46 8.70 56.66 12.63
N LEU A 47 8.40 57.17 13.82
CA LEU A 47 7.28 58.02 14.26
C LEU A 47 6.04 57.37 14.93
N ASP A 48 5.74 58.00 16.07
CA ASP A 48 4.65 57.84 17.02
C ASP A 48 3.25 58.13 16.47
N SER A 49 2.21 57.52 17.04
CA SER A 49 1.15 58.24 17.78
C SER A 49 0.01 57.29 18.19
N GLU A 50 -0.46 57.46 19.43
CA GLU A 50 -1.66 56.89 20.02
C GLU A 50 -2.94 57.25 19.26
N ALA A 51 -3.93 56.34 19.21
CA ALA A 51 -5.22 56.48 19.92
C ALA A 51 -6.32 55.54 19.40
N ALA A 52 -6.85 54.76 20.34
CA ALA A 52 -8.25 54.34 20.54
C ALA A 52 -9.09 53.71 19.40
N GLY A 53 -9.53 52.47 19.65
CA GLY A 53 -10.96 52.14 19.53
C GLY A 53 -11.36 50.81 18.87
N ILE A 54 -11.86 49.88 19.71
CA ILE A 54 -12.91 48.88 19.41
C ILE A 54 -12.48 47.45 18.97
N LYS A 55 -12.54 46.55 19.97
CA LYS A 55 -13.06 45.16 19.99
C LYS A 55 -12.55 44.12 18.99
N SER A 56 -11.80 43.14 19.50
CA SER A 56 -12.17 41.71 19.46
C SER A 56 -11.17 40.89 20.29
N ALA A 57 -11.66 39.87 21.01
CA ALA A 57 -10.83 39.01 21.85
C ALA A 57 -9.84 38.20 20.99
N PRO A 58 -8.54 38.09 21.37
CA PRO A 58 -7.59 37.34 20.56
C PRO A 58 -7.79 35.84 20.77
N ALA A 59 -8.10 35.14 19.68
CA ALA A 59 -7.85 33.71 19.56
C ALA A 59 -6.35 33.48 19.82
N THR A 60 -6.03 32.77 20.90
CA THR A 60 -4.66 32.37 21.23
C THR A 60 -4.13 31.45 20.14
N SER A 61 -3.36 32.01 19.21
CA SER A 61 -2.53 31.25 18.28
C SER A 61 -1.41 30.59 19.07
N ALA A 62 -1.64 29.35 19.51
CA ALA A 62 -0.58 28.53 20.06
C ALA A 62 0.46 28.31 18.95
N LYS A 63 1.63 28.96 19.09
CA LYS A 63 2.80 28.67 18.28
C LYS A 63 3.07 27.16 18.34
N PRO A 64 3.42 26.50 17.22
CA PRO A 64 3.84 25.10 17.29
C PRO A 64 5.03 24.97 18.24
N PRO A 65 5.10 23.91 19.06
CA PRO A 65 6.22 23.72 19.96
C PRO A 65 7.50 23.61 19.14
N LYS A 66 8.49 24.44 19.48
CA LYS A 66 9.86 24.31 18.96
C LYS A 66 10.37 22.94 19.39
N GLY A 67 10.55 22.02 18.44
CA GLY A 67 11.07 20.69 18.71
C GLY A 67 12.47 20.78 19.34
N GLN A 68 12.62 20.22 20.54
CA GLN A 68 13.92 19.93 21.11
C GLN A 68 14.52 18.76 20.34
N ALA A 69 15.67 18.96 19.69
CA ALA A 69 16.47 17.83 19.21
C ALA A 69 16.96 17.05 20.44
N SER A 70 16.40 15.86 20.67
CA SER A 70 16.87 14.99 21.75
C SER A 70 18.24 14.42 21.40
N LYS A 71 19.12 14.34 22.40
CA LYS A 71 20.50 13.82 22.26
C LYS A 71 20.57 12.29 22.07
N THR A 72 19.45 11.59 22.19
CA THR A 72 19.35 10.15 21.95
C THR A 72 18.72 9.93 20.58
N GLY A 73 19.34 9.11 19.72
CA GLY A 73 18.83 8.79 18.39
C GLY A 73 17.45 8.11 18.40
N PRO A 74 16.88 7.82 17.21
CA PRO A 74 15.57 7.18 17.09
C PRO A 74 15.54 5.81 17.79
N ARG A 75 14.39 5.49 18.41
CA ARG A 75 14.17 4.26 19.18
C ARG A 75 13.17 3.33 18.49
N PRO A 76 13.05 2.06 18.93
CA PRO A 76 12.04 1.15 18.40
C PRO A 76 10.64 1.74 18.55
N GLY A 77 9.87 1.70 17.47
CA GLY A 77 8.52 2.27 17.42
C GLY A 77 8.46 3.77 17.16
N ASP A 78 9.57 4.51 17.06
CA ASP A 78 9.55 5.89 16.54
C ASP A 78 9.31 5.89 15.02
N ALA A 79 8.82 7.01 14.47
CA ALA A 79 8.77 7.22 13.02
C ALA A 79 9.78 8.30 12.58
N VAL A 80 10.58 7.98 11.56
CA VAL A 80 11.67 8.84 11.07
C VAL A 80 11.41 9.19 9.61
N PHE A 81 11.37 10.48 9.31
CA PHE A 81 11.11 10.97 7.96
C PHE A 81 12.40 11.37 7.24
N LEU A 82 12.63 10.77 6.06
CA LEU A 82 13.85 10.95 5.27
C LEU A 82 13.64 12.01 4.17
N MET A 83 14.45 13.07 4.21
CA MET A 83 14.30 14.26 3.36
C MET A 83 15.09 14.20 2.04
N SER A 84 16.36 13.78 2.06
CA SER A 84 17.24 13.94 0.88
C SER A 84 18.36 12.92 0.76
N GLU A 85 18.76 12.25 1.84
CA GLU A 85 19.66 11.09 1.77
C GLU A 85 18.90 9.83 2.18
N GLY A 86 19.13 8.76 1.43
CA GLY A 86 18.68 7.44 1.81
C GLY A 86 19.70 6.93 2.80
N LEU A 87 19.25 6.43 3.94
CA LEU A 87 20.10 5.69 4.85
C LEU A 87 20.72 4.51 4.09
N SER A 88 22.00 4.19 4.35
CA SER A 88 22.58 2.92 3.93
C SER A 88 21.74 1.75 4.45
N ALA A 89 21.86 0.56 3.86
CA ALA A 89 21.13 -0.63 4.32
C ALA A 89 21.34 -0.86 5.83
N GLU A 90 22.58 -0.72 6.30
CA GLU A 90 22.95 -0.79 7.72
C GLU A 90 22.28 0.30 8.56
N GLN A 91 22.23 1.55 8.09
CA GLN A 91 21.54 2.65 8.78
C GLN A 91 20.01 2.50 8.78
N SER A 92 19.45 1.81 7.77
CA SER A 92 18.02 1.55 7.67
C SER A 92 17.53 0.43 8.61
N GLU A 93 18.46 -0.35 9.15
CA GLU A 93 18.23 -1.37 10.17
C GLU A 93 18.39 -0.83 11.61
N VAL A 94 18.91 0.39 11.77
CA VAL A 94 19.21 0.94 13.11
C VAL A 94 17.92 1.27 13.86
N GLY A 95 17.63 0.43 14.84
CA GLY A 95 16.84 0.79 16.01
C GLY A 95 15.34 0.54 15.92
N GLY A 96 14.83 -0.23 14.95
CA GLY A 96 13.41 -0.61 14.90
C GLY A 96 12.42 0.56 14.70
N ALA A 97 12.92 1.69 14.21
CA ALA A 97 12.09 2.84 13.86
C ALA A 97 11.44 2.66 12.48
N TRP A 98 10.24 3.19 12.31
CA TRP A 98 9.58 3.25 11.02
C TRP A 98 10.17 4.37 10.15
N LEU A 99 10.95 3.97 9.14
CA LEU A 99 11.45 4.87 8.11
C LEU A 99 10.36 5.23 7.09
N LEU A 100 10.07 6.53 6.98
CA LEU A 100 9.21 7.13 5.98
C LEU A 100 10.06 7.76 4.88
N ASN A 101 9.56 7.64 3.65
CA ASN A 101 10.12 8.23 2.45
C ASN A 101 11.53 7.71 2.12
N ASN A 102 11.77 6.43 2.38
CA ASN A 102 13.08 5.78 2.19
C ASN A 102 13.60 5.87 0.75
N GLY A 103 12.71 6.01 -0.24
CA GLY A 103 13.06 6.23 -1.63
C GLY A 103 13.61 7.64 -1.94
N ALA A 104 13.51 8.62 -1.03
CA ALA A 104 13.82 10.02 -1.34
C ALA A 104 15.28 10.23 -1.78
N GLY A 105 16.24 9.66 -1.05
CA GLY A 105 17.65 9.82 -1.40
C GLY A 105 18.17 8.82 -2.42
N SER A 106 17.44 7.75 -2.74
CA SER A 106 17.73 6.96 -3.94
C SER A 106 17.22 7.69 -5.18
N MET A 107 16.04 8.31 -5.13
CA MET A 107 15.44 9.07 -6.25
C MET A 107 16.35 10.15 -6.83
N ASN A 108 17.16 10.83 -6.01
CA ASN A 108 18.12 11.82 -6.49
C ASN A 108 19.32 11.21 -7.24
N ARG A 109 19.57 9.90 -7.06
CA ARG A 109 20.65 9.13 -7.70
C ARG A 109 20.16 8.27 -8.87
N LEU A 110 18.84 8.09 -9.00
CA LEU A 110 18.25 7.34 -10.09
C LEU A 110 18.32 8.17 -11.37
N ASP A 111 18.92 7.60 -12.41
CA ASP A 111 18.77 8.15 -13.75
C ASP A 111 17.32 8.05 -14.23
N ALA A 112 17.02 8.76 -15.32
CA ALA A 112 15.68 8.79 -15.88
C ALA A 112 15.23 7.42 -16.41
N GLU A 113 16.17 6.58 -16.86
CA GLU A 113 15.88 5.28 -17.47
C GLU A 113 15.42 4.27 -16.41
N ASP A 114 16.17 4.12 -15.31
CA ASP A 114 15.80 3.23 -14.20
C ASP A 114 14.49 3.69 -13.56
N ARG A 115 14.30 4.99 -13.36
CA ARG A 115 13.01 5.53 -12.87
C ARG A 115 11.87 5.13 -13.81
N ASN A 116 12.02 5.32 -15.11
CA ASN A 116 11.00 4.98 -16.10
C ASN A 116 10.75 3.47 -16.15
N ARG A 117 11.79 2.64 -16.00
CA ARG A 117 11.68 1.18 -15.90
C ARG A 117 10.85 0.75 -14.70
N ARG A 118 11.14 1.28 -13.51
CA ARG A 118 10.36 0.98 -12.28
C ARG A 118 8.89 1.36 -12.41
N LEU A 119 8.61 2.56 -12.94
CA LEU A 119 7.25 3.03 -13.18
C LEU A 119 6.51 2.16 -14.22
N SER A 120 7.16 1.84 -15.33
CA SER A 120 6.60 0.99 -16.38
C SER A 120 6.29 -0.42 -15.88
N ARG A 121 7.17 -0.97 -15.04
CA ARG A 121 7.00 -2.24 -14.37
C ARG A 121 5.85 -2.24 -13.37
N ALA A 122 5.50 -1.09 -12.80
CA ALA A 122 4.27 -0.90 -12.02
C ALA A 122 3.02 -0.70 -12.90
N GLY A 123 3.13 -0.85 -14.23
CA GLY A 123 2.02 -0.68 -15.16
C GLY A 123 1.67 0.77 -15.48
N LEU A 124 2.59 1.71 -15.23
CA LEU A 124 2.42 3.12 -15.56
C LEU A 124 3.04 3.45 -16.91
N SER A 125 2.31 4.19 -17.73
CA SER A 125 2.86 4.84 -18.92
C SER A 125 3.75 6.02 -18.52
N VAL A 126 4.92 6.20 -19.14
CA VAL A 126 5.90 7.23 -18.76
C VAL A 126 6.35 8.08 -19.93
N ALA A 127 6.55 9.38 -19.70
CA ALA A 127 7.37 10.28 -20.53
C ALA A 127 7.05 10.43 -22.04
N PHE A 128 5.88 10.00 -22.54
CA PHE A 128 5.44 10.30 -23.91
C PHE A 128 4.25 11.25 -23.94
N ALA A 129 4.28 12.27 -24.81
CA ALA A 129 3.18 13.22 -25.00
C ALA A 129 1.88 12.50 -25.40
N LEU A 130 0.76 12.89 -24.79
CA LEU A 130 -0.57 12.42 -25.18
C LEU A 130 -1.27 13.49 -26.04
N PRO A 131 -2.08 13.10 -27.04
CA PRO A 131 -2.94 14.05 -27.75
C PRO A 131 -3.92 14.76 -26.80
N ASP A 132 -4.03 16.08 -26.93
CA ASP A 132 -4.93 16.94 -26.16
C ASP A 132 -4.86 16.72 -24.63
N GLU A 133 -3.65 16.69 -24.09
CA GLU A 133 -3.44 16.35 -22.70
C GLU A 133 -3.74 17.48 -21.71
N ARG A 134 -4.24 17.09 -20.54
CA ARG A 134 -4.29 17.93 -19.35
C ARG A 134 -3.31 17.40 -18.33
N ILE A 135 -2.39 18.23 -17.88
CA ILE A 135 -1.40 17.85 -16.88
C ILE A 135 -1.91 18.26 -15.49
N TYR A 136 -1.89 17.32 -14.57
CA TYR A 136 -2.21 17.53 -13.16
C TYR A 136 -1.00 17.23 -12.31
N ARG A 137 -0.69 18.10 -11.37
CA ARG A 137 0.23 17.79 -10.29
C ARG A 137 -0.55 17.37 -9.06
N VAL A 138 -0.28 16.16 -8.60
CA VAL A 138 -0.89 15.59 -7.39
C VAL A 138 0.15 15.62 -6.29
N GLU A 139 -0.18 16.26 -5.18
CA GLU A 139 0.60 16.27 -3.94
C GLU A 139 0.06 15.17 -3.04
N LEU A 140 0.95 14.28 -2.62
CA LEU A 140 0.61 13.08 -1.87
C LEU A 140 1.37 13.04 -0.55
N PHE A 141 0.68 12.57 0.48
CA PHE A 141 1.27 12.18 1.75
C PHE A 141 0.61 10.89 2.21
N HIS A 142 1.41 9.86 2.48
CA HIS A 142 1.02 8.58 3.03
C HIS A 142 -0.20 7.98 2.30
N LEU A 143 -0.03 7.68 1.01
CA LEU A 143 -1.04 7.18 0.06
C LEU A 143 -2.19 8.16 -0.28
N THR A 144 -2.24 9.30 0.39
CA THR A 144 -3.38 10.21 0.40
C THR A 144 -3.11 11.49 -0.39
N ALA A 145 -4.02 11.88 -1.27
CA ALA A 145 -3.94 13.16 -1.97
C ALA A 145 -4.28 14.31 -1.02
N ILE A 146 -3.35 15.25 -0.89
CA ILE A 146 -3.50 16.45 -0.04
C ILE A 146 -3.58 17.73 -0.86
N GLY A 147 -3.39 17.64 -2.18
CA GLY A 147 -3.57 18.74 -3.11
C GLY A 147 -3.53 18.25 -4.55
N ILE A 148 -4.33 18.89 -5.41
CA ILE A 148 -4.29 18.68 -6.86
C ILE A 148 -4.25 20.04 -7.52
N VAL A 149 -3.42 20.23 -8.53
CA VAL A 149 -3.39 21.47 -9.30
C VAL A 149 -3.22 21.18 -10.78
N ARG A 150 -3.90 21.94 -11.63
CA ARG A 150 -3.76 21.82 -13.08
C ARG A 150 -2.57 22.64 -13.55
N LEU A 151 -1.75 22.08 -14.43
CA LEU A 151 -0.61 22.76 -15.03
C LEU A 151 -0.93 23.19 -16.46
N ASN A 152 -0.32 24.30 -16.89
CA ASN A 152 -0.31 24.71 -18.30
C ASN A 152 0.82 23.97 -19.07
N ALA A 153 0.92 24.22 -20.39
CA ALA A 153 1.94 23.59 -21.23
C ALA A 153 3.40 23.94 -20.86
N ARG A 154 3.61 25.01 -20.09
CA ARG A 154 4.92 25.42 -19.56
C ARG A 154 5.23 24.80 -18.18
N GLY A 155 4.31 24.00 -17.64
CA GLY A 155 4.43 23.40 -16.30
C GLY A 155 4.05 24.33 -15.14
N GLU A 156 3.46 25.49 -15.43
CA GLU A 156 3.07 26.47 -14.42
C GLU A 156 1.66 26.15 -13.89
N GLU A 157 1.40 26.45 -12.62
CA GLU A 157 0.06 26.29 -12.03
C GLU A 157 -0.94 27.21 -12.73
N LEU A 158 -2.05 26.65 -13.19
CA LEU A 158 -3.15 27.45 -13.71
C LEU A 158 -3.86 28.14 -12.54
N ALA A 159 -3.98 29.47 -12.59
CA ALA A 159 -4.61 30.27 -11.55
C ALA A 159 -6.02 29.73 -11.20
N GLY A 160 -6.32 29.58 -9.91
CA GLY A 160 -7.61 29.08 -9.42
C GLY A 160 -7.86 27.57 -9.62
N SER A 161 -6.93 26.82 -10.23
CA SER A 161 -7.13 25.38 -10.50
C SER A 161 -6.78 24.46 -9.34
N ARG A 162 -6.25 25.01 -8.25
CA ARG A 162 -5.78 24.25 -7.09
C ARG A 162 -6.97 23.74 -6.29
N LEU A 163 -7.14 22.44 -6.29
CA LEU A 163 -8.13 21.75 -5.49
C LEU A 163 -7.48 21.27 -4.19
N LYS A 164 -8.21 21.41 -3.09
CA LYS A 164 -7.85 20.87 -1.77
C LYS A 164 -8.88 19.84 -1.36
N PRO A 165 -8.50 18.81 -0.59
CA PRO A 165 -9.49 17.96 0.03
C PRO A 165 -10.45 18.80 0.89
N PRO A 166 -11.72 18.39 1.02
CA PRO A 166 -12.64 19.02 1.98
C PRO A 166 -12.04 19.02 3.39
N GLY A 167 -12.43 20.01 4.20
CA GLY A 167 -11.84 20.28 5.51
C GLY A 167 -11.79 19.07 6.46
N ASP A 168 -10.83 19.13 7.38
CA ASP A 168 -10.41 18.25 8.49
C ASP A 168 -11.32 17.07 8.93
N ASP A 169 -11.60 16.10 8.05
CA ASP A 169 -12.19 14.80 8.43
C ASP A 169 -11.16 13.84 9.11
N GLY A 170 -10.04 14.37 9.59
CA GLY A 170 -8.98 13.62 10.26
C GLY A 170 -7.92 13.00 9.32
N PRO A 171 -6.85 12.44 9.90
CA PRO A 171 -5.59 12.12 9.20
C PRO A 171 -5.66 11.04 8.10
N LEU A 172 -6.78 10.34 7.94
CA LEU A 172 -6.97 9.27 6.93
C LEU A 172 -8.23 9.44 6.06
N ALA A 173 -9.02 10.49 6.26
CA ALA A 173 -10.20 10.79 5.46
C ALA A 173 -9.98 11.27 4.00
N PRO A 174 -8.83 11.87 3.59
CA PRO A 174 -8.68 12.41 2.25
C PRO A 174 -8.50 11.37 1.13
N LEU A 175 -8.39 10.08 1.44
CA LEU A 175 -8.18 9.01 0.44
C LEU A 175 -9.36 8.79 -0.52
N ARG A 176 -10.56 9.29 -0.20
CA ARG A 176 -11.75 9.20 -1.09
C ARG A 176 -11.93 10.40 -2.00
N TRP A 177 -11.08 11.41 -1.82
CA TRP A 177 -11.07 12.62 -2.63
C TRP A 177 -9.98 12.50 -3.70
N PRO A 178 -10.19 13.00 -4.92
CA PRO A 178 -11.39 13.66 -5.45
C PRO A 178 -12.51 12.67 -5.81
N THR A 179 -13.75 13.14 -5.93
CA THR A 179 -14.89 12.26 -6.26
C THR A 179 -15.08 12.12 -7.77
N GLU A 180 -14.51 13.00 -8.59
CA GLU A 180 -14.61 12.95 -10.04
C GLU A 180 -13.80 11.80 -10.63
N SER A 181 -14.43 10.98 -11.48
CA SER A 181 -13.81 9.75 -12.00
C SER A 181 -12.45 9.95 -12.70
N PRO A 182 -12.28 10.96 -13.58
CA PRO A 182 -10.99 11.20 -14.22
C PRO A 182 -9.90 11.59 -13.22
N LEU A 183 -10.22 12.43 -12.23
CA LEU A 183 -9.25 12.85 -11.22
C LEU A 183 -8.90 11.73 -10.24
N ARG A 184 -9.84 10.82 -9.94
CA ARG A 184 -9.52 9.59 -9.19
C ARG A 184 -8.50 8.73 -9.92
N ALA A 185 -8.59 8.64 -11.24
CA ALA A 185 -7.64 7.87 -12.03
C ALA A 185 -6.24 8.53 -12.01
N VAL A 186 -6.19 9.86 -12.10
CA VAL A 186 -4.98 10.67 -11.93
C VAL A 186 -4.33 10.45 -10.56
N VAL A 187 -5.11 10.51 -9.47
CA VAL A 187 -4.61 10.27 -8.11
C VAL A 187 -4.11 8.84 -7.95
N ARG A 188 -4.84 7.83 -8.44
CA ARG A 188 -4.36 6.43 -8.38
C ARG A 188 -3.03 6.24 -9.11
N ALA A 189 -2.85 6.86 -10.29
CA ALA A 189 -1.59 6.80 -11.01
C ALA A 189 -0.45 7.48 -10.25
N ALA A 190 -0.72 8.64 -9.63
CA ALA A 190 0.23 9.33 -8.78
C ALA A 190 0.62 8.50 -7.53
N THR A 191 -0.36 7.95 -6.82
CA THR A 191 -0.12 7.08 -5.65
C THR A 191 0.73 5.87 -6.03
N ARG A 192 0.41 5.22 -7.16
CA ARG A 192 1.18 4.10 -7.67
C ARG A 192 2.60 4.50 -8.06
N ALA A 193 2.79 5.68 -8.65
CA ALA A 193 4.11 6.18 -9.03
C ALA A 193 5.00 6.40 -7.81
N LEU A 194 4.49 7.07 -6.78
CA LEU A 194 5.24 7.28 -5.53
C LEU A 194 5.51 5.95 -4.83
N TYR A 195 4.51 5.05 -4.77
CA TYR A 195 4.67 3.75 -4.14
C TYR A 195 5.78 2.91 -4.79
N ALA A 196 5.78 2.82 -6.12
CA ALA A 196 6.80 2.11 -6.90
C ALA A 196 8.21 2.68 -6.71
N LEU A 197 8.32 3.96 -6.35
CA LEU A 197 9.58 4.64 -6.06
C LEU A 197 9.90 4.70 -4.57
N ARG A 198 9.14 3.97 -3.72
CA ARG A 198 9.27 3.93 -2.26
C ARG A 198 9.19 5.31 -1.58
N LEU A 199 8.39 6.20 -2.16
CA LEU A 199 8.09 7.51 -1.62
C LEU A 199 6.82 7.45 -0.78
N ASP A 200 6.86 8.09 0.39
CA ASP A 200 5.71 8.23 1.30
C ASP A 200 5.14 9.65 1.28
N ILE A 201 5.88 10.60 0.72
CA ILE A 201 5.41 11.95 0.39
C ILE A 201 6.00 12.33 -0.95
N GLY A 202 5.34 13.23 -1.67
CA GLY A 202 5.92 13.82 -2.87
C GLY A 202 4.87 14.37 -3.80
N GLU A 203 5.32 14.69 -5.00
CA GLU A 203 4.47 15.20 -6.07
C GLU A 203 4.62 14.30 -7.29
N ALA A 204 3.52 14.04 -8.00
CA ALA A 204 3.57 13.43 -9.32
C ALA A 204 2.82 14.31 -10.32
N GLU A 205 3.45 14.57 -11.46
CA GLU A 205 2.82 15.21 -12.60
C GLU A 205 2.30 14.12 -13.54
N ILE A 206 0.98 14.10 -13.73
CA ILE A 206 0.26 13.09 -14.48
C ILE A 206 -0.48 13.77 -15.63
N ALA A 207 -0.16 13.38 -16.85
CA ALA A 207 -0.90 13.74 -18.04
C ALA A 207 -2.14 12.85 -18.19
N LEU A 208 -3.28 13.47 -18.48
CA LEU A 208 -4.56 12.82 -18.80
C LEU A 208 -4.97 13.21 -20.22
N GLY A 209 -4.95 12.26 -21.14
CA GLY A 209 -5.40 12.44 -22.51
C GLY A 209 -6.93 12.45 -22.64
N SER A 210 -7.44 12.92 -23.78
CA SER A 210 -8.88 12.96 -24.08
C SER A 210 -9.55 11.58 -24.10
N ASN A 211 -8.80 10.54 -24.44
CA ASN A 211 -9.23 9.13 -24.43
C ASN A 211 -9.12 8.44 -23.05
N GLY A 212 -8.79 9.19 -21.99
CA GLY A 212 -8.64 8.65 -20.63
C GLY A 212 -7.29 7.97 -20.34
N ARG A 213 -6.36 7.92 -21.31
CA ARG A 213 -5.00 7.42 -21.06
C ARG A 213 -4.26 8.35 -20.10
N LEU A 214 -3.46 7.75 -19.23
CA LEU A 214 -2.64 8.44 -18.24
C LEU A 214 -1.17 8.25 -18.57
N ALA A 215 -0.33 9.25 -18.31
CA ALA A 215 1.12 9.12 -18.38
C ALA A 215 1.80 9.91 -17.26
N VAL A 216 2.82 9.33 -16.63
CA VAL A 216 3.66 10.03 -15.64
C VAL A 216 4.66 10.92 -16.39
N ARG A 217 4.66 12.21 -16.08
CA ARG A 217 5.58 13.22 -16.62
C ARG A 217 6.80 13.40 -15.73
N ALA A 218 6.56 13.58 -14.43
CA ALA A 218 7.60 13.79 -13.44
C ALA A 218 7.15 13.29 -12.06
N VAL A 219 8.11 12.94 -11.22
CA VAL A 219 7.91 12.60 -9.81
C VAL A 219 8.97 13.34 -8.99
N TYR A 220 8.53 13.96 -7.91
CA TYR A 220 9.37 14.71 -6.98
C TYR A 220 9.25 14.08 -5.59
N PRO A 221 10.38 13.82 -4.90
CA PRO A 221 10.40 13.08 -3.63
C PRO A 221 9.91 13.89 -2.42
N LEU A 222 9.60 15.17 -2.62
CA LEU A 222 9.15 16.12 -1.60
C LEU A 222 8.13 17.08 -2.20
N LEU A 223 7.38 17.77 -1.34
CA LEU A 223 6.50 18.85 -1.78
C LEU A 223 7.31 20.13 -2.04
N ARG A 224 6.86 20.89 -3.04
CA ARG A 224 7.32 22.27 -3.28
C ARG A 224 6.79 23.21 -2.20
N ASP A 225 5.55 23.03 -1.76
CA ASP A 225 4.95 23.75 -0.63
C ASP A 225 5.46 23.17 0.70
N LYS A 226 6.53 23.78 1.25
CA LYS A 226 7.16 23.34 2.50
C LYS A 226 6.27 23.50 3.72
N ARG A 227 5.36 24.48 3.72
CA ARG A 227 4.40 24.66 4.82
C ARG A 227 3.42 23.49 4.85
N ARG A 228 2.87 23.11 3.70
CA ARG A 228 1.95 21.96 3.61
C ARG A 228 2.62 20.64 3.96
N GLN A 229 3.89 20.47 3.56
CA GLN A 229 4.67 19.31 3.97
C GLN A 229 4.79 19.23 5.50
N ALA A 230 5.14 20.35 6.15
CA ALA A 230 5.24 20.40 7.61
C ALA A 230 3.88 20.12 8.29
N GLU A 231 2.79 20.66 7.76
CA GLU A 231 1.42 20.39 8.26
C GLU A 231 1.05 18.90 8.12
N ALA A 232 1.35 18.27 6.98
CA ALA A 232 1.09 16.85 6.76
C ALA A 232 1.90 15.95 7.71
N LEU A 233 3.17 16.28 7.91
CA LEU A 233 4.05 15.57 8.86
C LEU A 233 3.56 15.73 10.31
N ALA A 234 3.13 16.92 10.72
CA ALA A 234 2.58 17.15 12.05
C ALA A 234 1.29 16.34 12.30
N ARG A 235 0.41 16.28 11.29
CA ARG A 235 -0.81 15.43 11.34
C ARG A 235 -0.46 13.95 11.44
N PHE A 236 0.54 13.50 10.68
CA PHE A 236 1.02 12.13 10.77
C PHE A 236 1.62 11.81 12.14
N ALA A 237 2.45 12.70 12.69
CA ALA A 237 3.04 12.52 14.01
C ALA A 237 1.96 12.35 15.08
N ALA A 238 0.93 13.21 15.06
CA ALA A 238 -0.21 13.10 15.97
C ALA A 238 -0.99 11.79 15.78
N TRP A 239 -1.25 11.38 14.53
CA TRP A 239 -1.88 10.11 14.22
C TRP A 239 -1.04 8.92 14.73
N HIS A 240 0.27 8.93 14.45
CA HIS A 240 1.19 7.87 14.81
C HIS A 240 1.25 7.68 16.33
N ALA A 241 1.40 8.77 17.09
CA ALA A 241 1.38 8.74 18.55
C ALA A 241 0.06 8.16 19.10
N ALA A 242 -1.08 8.54 18.52
CA ALA A 242 -2.39 8.02 18.91
C ALA A 242 -2.59 6.52 18.56
N ASN A 243 -1.89 6.02 17.54
CA ASN A 243 -2.05 4.65 17.03
C ASN A 243 -0.99 3.67 17.55
N ALA A 244 0.16 4.16 17.99
CA ALA A 244 1.22 3.34 18.59
C ALA A 244 0.82 2.76 19.96
N SER A 245 -0.16 3.36 20.63
CA SER A 245 -0.58 2.98 21.99
C SER A 245 -1.89 2.15 22.04
N ALA A 246 -2.35 1.59 20.91
CA ALA A 246 -3.63 0.89 20.81
C ALA A 246 -3.46 -0.64 20.65
N PRO A 247 -3.17 -1.39 21.73
CA PRO A 247 -2.82 -2.82 21.65
C PRO A 247 -3.99 -3.75 21.30
N ASP A 248 -5.25 -3.38 21.56
CA ASP A 248 -6.40 -4.28 21.43
C ASP A 248 -7.32 -3.98 20.23
N ARG A 249 -6.73 -3.83 19.05
CA ARG A 249 -7.53 -3.65 17.83
C ARG A 249 -8.09 -4.99 17.33
N ARG A 250 -9.41 -5.13 17.45
CA ARG A 250 -10.16 -6.22 16.82
C ARG A 250 -10.05 -6.10 15.29
N ILE A 251 -9.22 -6.96 14.70
CA ILE A 251 -9.07 -7.05 13.24
C ILE A 251 -10.04 -8.07 12.67
N LEU A 252 -10.81 -7.65 11.66
CA LEU A 252 -11.70 -8.51 10.91
C LEU A 252 -11.18 -8.65 9.48
N LEU A 253 -11.12 -9.89 9.00
CA LEU A 253 -10.78 -10.22 7.63
C LEU A 253 -12.06 -10.53 6.84
N GLY A 254 -12.26 -9.85 5.73
CA GLY A 254 -13.13 -10.28 4.65
C GLY A 254 -12.31 -10.74 3.45
N ALA A 255 -12.96 -11.22 2.40
CA ALA A 255 -12.27 -11.66 1.20
C ALA A 255 -13.21 -11.66 0.00
N ASP A 256 -12.66 -11.37 -1.17
CA ASP A 256 -13.36 -11.42 -2.46
C ASP A 256 -12.53 -12.27 -3.46
N PRO A 257 -12.44 -13.62 -3.30
CA PRO A 257 -11.68 -14.46 -4.22
C PRO A 257 -12.45 -14.77 -5.51
N GLU A 258 -11.72 -14.76 -6.61
CA GLU A 258 -12.23 -14.98 -7.95
C GLU A 258 -11.93 -16.39 -8.49
N TYR A 259 -12.81 -16.93 -9.34
CA TYR A 259 -12.65 -18.22 -10.05
C TYR A 259 -13.41 -18.20 -11.38
N VAL A 260 -13.15 -19.19 -12.23
CA VAL A 260 -13.87 -19.37 -13.50
C VAL A 260 -14.45 -20.78 -13.64
N LEU A 261 -15.53 -20.86 -14.41
CA LEU A 261 -16.21 -22.09 -14.76
C LEU A 261 -15.78 -22.50 -16.17
N LEU A 262 -15.23 -23.71 -16.31
CA LEU A 262 -14.79 -24.27 -17.59
C LEU A 262 -15.73 -25.37 -18.04
N MET A 263 -16.20 -25.27 -19.29
CA MET A 263 -16.93 -26.34 -19.96
C MET A 263 -15.98 -27.51 -20.28
N PRO A 264 -16.49 -28.73 -20.55
CA PRO A 264 -15.66 -29.87 -20.99
C PRO A 264 -14.80 -29.54 -22.22
N SER A 265 -15.27 -28.64 -23.09
CA SER A 265 -14.53 -28.12 -24.24
C SER A 265 -13.32 -27.23 -23.89
N GLY A 266 -13.10 -26.90 -22.62
CA GLY A 266 -12.07 -25.95 -22.15
C GLY A 266 -12.45 -24.47 -22.30
N LYS A 267 -13.61 -24.16 -22.87
CA LYS A 267 -14.12 -22.79 -22.99
C LYS A 267 -14.70 -22.29 -21.67
N VAL A 268 -14.57 -20.98 -21.42
CA VAL A 268 -15.10 -20.31 -20.23
C VAL A 268 -16.62 -20.18 -20.34
N ALA A 269 -17.34 -20.66 -19.32
CA ALA A 269 -18.75 -20.38 -19.13
C ALA A 269 -18.93 -19.02 -18.45
N GLN A 270 -19.92 -18.24 -18.89
CA GLN A 270 -20.25 -16.95 -18.28
C GLN A 270 -20.80 -17.18 -16.87
N ALA A 271 -20.09 -16.72 -15.84
CA ALA A 271 -20.51 -16.82 -14.44
C ALA A 271 -21.89 -16.17 -14.20
N SER A 272 -22.21 -15.10 -14.93
CA SER A 272 -23.50 -14.43 -14.84
C SER A 272 -24.71 -15.32 -15.19
N ARG A 273 -24.52 -16.40 -15.95
CA ARG A 273 -25.59 -17.39 -16.22
C ARG A 273 -26.09 -18.07 -14.96
N TYR A 274 -25.22 -18.18 -13.94
CA TYR A 274 -25.53 -18.86 -12.68
C TYR A 274 -25.71 -17.86 -11.55
N PHE A 275 -24.91 -16.80 -11.51
CA PHE A 275 -24.92 -15.85 -10.39
C PHE A 275 -25.75 -14.58 -10.65
N GLY A 276 -26.20 -14.37 -11.88
CA GLY A 276 -26.85 -13.13 -12.31
C GLY A 276 -25.82 -12.06 -12.72
N PHE A 277 -26.31 -10.91 -13.21
CA PHE A 277 -25.44 -9.79 -13.56
C PHE A 277 -25.08 -8.95 -12.33
N GLY A 278 -23.80 -8.66 -12.14
CA GLY A 278 -23.33 -7.62 -11.23
C GLY A 278 -22.91 -8.07 -9.83
N VAL A 279 -22.79 -7.06 -8.96
CA VAL A 279 -22.05 -7.05 -7.69
C VAL A 279 -22.96 -7.40 -6.49
N GLY A 280 -24.11 -8.04 -6.69
CA GLY A 280 -25.08 -8.29 -5.62
C GLY A 280 -24.96 -9.69 -4.99
N GLY A 281 -24.87 -9.76 -3.66
CA GLY A 281 -24.97 -11.03 -2.90
C GLY A 281 -23.63 -11.69 -2.55
N ALA A 282 -23.71 -12.88 -1.93
CA ALA A 282 -22.57 -13.62 -1.41
C ALA A 282 -21.74 -14.34 -2.48
N ALA A 283 -22.27 -14.47 -3.69
CA ALA A 283 -21.54 -14.89 -4.88
C ALA A 283 -22.04 -14.04 -6.06
N GLY A 284 -21.12 -13.45 -6.82
CA GLY A 284 -21.42 -12.54 -7.92
C GLY A 284 -20.62 -12.88 -9.18
N ALA A 285 -20.82 -12.07 -10.23
CA ALA A 285 -20.06 -12.17 -11.46
C ALA A 285 -19.42 -10.81 -11.81
N ASP A 286 -18.10 -10.81 -12.08
CA ASP A 286 -17.37 -9.60 -12.43
C ASP A 286 -17.29 -9.36 -13.94
N ALA A 287 -17.31 -8.09 -14.33
CA ALA A 287 -17.38 -7.65 -15.71
C ALA A 287 -15.99 -7.54 -16.34
N MET A 288 -15.84 -8.11 -17.52
CA MET A 288 -14.61 -8.02 -18.33
C MET A 288 -14.94 -7.57 -19.75
N LEU A 289 -14.20 -6.58 -20.26
CA LEU A 289 -14.32 -6.14 -21.64
C LEU A 289 -13.48 -7.04 -22.56
N VAL A 290 -14.13 -7.79 -23.44
CA VAL A 290 -13.45 -8.60 -24.48
C VAL A 290 -13.75 -7.99 -25.83
N GLY A 291 -12.74 -7.34 -26.43
CA GLY A 291 -12.92 -6.51 -27.62
C GLY A 291 -13.84 -5.32 -27.31
N ARG A 292 -15.04 -5.29 -27.91
CA ARG A 292 -16.07 -4.26 -27.66
C ARG A 292 -17.27 -4.78 -26.86
N ARG A 293 -17.21 -6.02 -26.35
CA ARG A 293 -18.32 -6.66 -25.63
C ARG A 293 -18.00 -6.77 -24.15
N LEU A 294 -18.94 -6.35 -23.30
CA LEU A 294 -18.87 -6.57 -21.86
C LEU A 294 -19.39 -7.98 -21.55
N LEU A 295 -18.51 -8.82 -21.01
CA LEU A 295 -18.81 -10.19 -20.59
C LEU A 295 -18.70 -10.28 -19.06
N TYR A 296 -19.25 -11.33 -18.46
CA TYR A 296 -19.16 -11.57 -17.02
C TYR A 296 -18.65 -13.01 -16.74
N PRO A 297 -17.40 -13.32 -17.15
CA PRO A 297 -16.87 -14.68 -17.11
C PRO A 297 -16.33 -15.09 -15.73
N VAL A 298 -16.05 -14.13 -14.85
CA VAL A 298 -15.42 -14.37 -13.55
C VAL A 298 -16.48 -14.48 -12.48
N ALA A 299 -16.44 -15.54 -11.67
CA ALA A 299 -17.23 -15.67 -10.47
C ALA A 299 -16.42 -15.17 -9.26
N GLU A 300 -17.07 -14.42 -8.36
CA GLU A 300 -16.45 -13.87 -7.15
C GLU A 300 -17.26 -14.31 -5.93
N LEU A 301 -16.60 -14.78 -4.87
CA LEU A 301 -17.25 -15.10 -3.60
C LEU A 301 -17.08 -13.95 -2.61
N ARG A 302 -18.05 -13.72 -1.73
CA ARG A 302 -17.97 -12.74 -0.64
C ARG A 302 -18.34 -13.36 0.70
N PRO A 303 -17.47 -14.20 1.29
CA PRO A 303 -17.67 -14.79 2.61
C PRO A 303 -17.97 -13.74 3.68
N ALA A 304 -18.77 -14.15 4.68
CA ALA A 304 -18.91 -13.38 5.90
C ALA A 304 -17.51 -13.14 6.51
N PRO A 305 -17.20 -11.92 6.99
CA PRO A 305 -15.92 -11.63 7.62
C PRO A 305 -15.67 -12.50 8.87
N ALA A 306 -14.40 -12.71 9.23
CA ALA A 306 -14.01 -13.42 10.44
C ALA A 306 -12.67 -12.93 11.00
N GLU A 307 -12.43 -13.20 12.28
CA GLU A 307 -11.20 -12.79 12.99
C GLU A 307 -10.05 -13.80 12.84
N SER A 308 -10.34 -15.02 12.39
CA SER A 308 -9.33 -16.07 12.25
C SER A 308 -9.27 -16.63 10.82
N PRO A 309 -8.09 -17.02 10.34
CA PRO A 309 -7.92 -17.66 9.03
C PRO A 309 -8.80 -18.89 8.84
N ALA A 310 -8.94 -19.73 9.89
CA ALA A 310 -9.74 -20.94 9.85
C ALA A 310 -11.23 -20.65 9.70
N ALA A 311 -11.76 -19.66 10.45
CA ALA A 311 -13.15 -19.27 10.36
C ALA A 311 -13.49 -18.66 8.99
N LEU A 312 -12.63 -17.79 8.46
CA LEU A 312 -12.83 -17.20 7.14
C LEU A 312 -12.80 -18.29 6.04
N ALA A 313 -11.86 -19.23 6.10
CA ALA A 313 -11.82 -20.36 5.17
C ALA A 313 -13.07 -21.26 5.29
N ALA A 314 -13.61 -21.46 6.49
CA ALA A 314 -14.86 -22.18 6.66
C ALA A 314 -16.04 -21.43 6.01
N ASN A 315 -16.06 -20.09 6.10
CA ASN A 315 -17.07 -19.25 5.45
C ASN A 315 -16.98 -19.36 3.92
N VAL A 316 -15.76 -19.33 3.36
CA VAL A 316 -15.50 -19.58 1.92
C VAL A 316 -16.04 -20.94 1.50
N ARG A 317 -15.71 -22.02 2.23
CA ARG A 317 -16.20 -23.37 1.92
C ARG A 317 -17.72 -23.46 1.89
N ARG A 318 -18.41 -22.84 2.85
CA ARG A 318 -19.89 -22.82 2.88
C ARG A 318 -20.47 -22.08 1.66
N LEU A 319 -19.82 -21.02 1.21
CA LEU A 319 -20.24 -20.32 -0.01
C LEU A 319 -19.96 -21.13 -1.28
N LEU A 320 -18.82 -21.79 -1.39
CA LEU A 320 -18.56 -22.71 -2.50
C LEU A 320 -19.63 -23.80 -2.58
N ALA A 321 -20.02 -24.39 -1.46
CA ALA A 321 -21.09 -25.39 -1.43
C ALA A 321 -22.45 -24.83 -1.90
N ARG A 322 -22.82 -23.62 -1.47
CA ARG A 322 -24.04 -22.95 -1.96
C ARG A 322 -23.95 -22.59 -3.44
N ALA A 323 -22.79 -22.14 -3.90
CA ALA A 323 -22.54 -21.82 -5.29
C ALA A 323 -22.64 -23.10 -6.15
N ALA A 324 -22.12 -24.23 -5.69
CA ALA A 324 -22.20 -25.51 -6.39
C ALA A 324 -23.65 -25.95 -6.61
N VAL A 325 -24.52 -25.81 -5.59
CA VAL A 325 -25.97 -26.06 -5.72
C VAL A 325 -26.61 -25.13 -6.76
N LYS A 326 -26.22 -23.84 -6.78
CA LYS A 326 -26.77 -22.87 -7.74
C LYS A 326 -26.32 -23.14 -9.17
N VAL A 327 -25.08 -23.59 -9.37
CA VAL A 327 -24.54 -23.93 -10.69
C VAL A 327 -25.18 -25.21 -11.21
N GLY A 328 -25.32 -26.24 -10.37
CA GLY A 328 -26.09 -27.45 -10.67
C GLY A 328 -25.57 -28.29 -11.84
N ASP A 329 -24.37 -27.99 -12.34
CA ASP A 329 -23.75 -28.64 -13.50
C ASP A 329 -22.43 -29.30 -13.04
N PRO A 330 -22.39 -30.64 -12.95
CA PRO A 330 -21.19 -31.35 -12.50
C PRO A 330 -20.08 -31.38 -13.55
N GLU A 331 -20.41 -31.20 -14.85
CA GLU A 331 -19.42 -31.23 -15.94
C GLU A 331 -18.59 -29.96 -16.01
N LEU A 332 -19.09 -28.85 -15.44
CA LEU A 332 -18.32 -27.62 -15.32
C LEU A 332 -17.20 -27.81 -14.32
N ARG A 333 -15.97 -27.57 -14.75
CA ARG A 333 -14.80 -27.57 -13.89
C ARG A 333 -14.54 -26.18 -13.32
N TRP A 334 -14.30 -26.10 -12.02
CA TRP A 334 -14.10 -24.83 -11.33
C TRP A 334 -12.60 -24.62 -11.12
N VAL A 335 -12.02 -23.61 -11.77
CA VAL A 335 -10.58 -23.34 -11.67
C VAL A 335 -10.32 -21.96 -11.09
N ALA A 336 -9.25 -21.87 -10.30
CA ALA A 336 -8.77 -20.63 -9.67
C ALA A 336 -7.25 -20.58 -9.78
N GLY A 337 -6.66 -19.47 -9.32
CA GLY A 337 -5.22 -19.25 -9.39
C GLY A 337 -4.88 -17.84 -9.81
N ALA A 338 -3.67 -17.65 -10.34
CA ALA A 338 -3.22 -16.40 -10.89
C ALA A 338 -3.79 -16.14 -12.29
N MET A 339 -3.73 -17.15 -13.17
CA MET A 339 -4.20 -17.07 -14.56
C MET A 339 -4.53 -18.48 -15.11
N PRO A 340 -5.55 -19.18 -14.56
CA PRO A 340 -5.88 -20.56 -14.96
C PRO A 340 -6.35 -20.68 -16.42
N VAL A 341 -6.74 -19.56 -17.03
CA VAL A 341 -7.07 -19.45 -18.45
C VAL A 341 -6.19 -18.35 -19.06
N PRO A 342 -5.45 -18.61 -20.15
CA PRO A 342 -4.57 -17.61 -20.75
C PRO A 342 -5.28 -16.28 -21.04
N GLY A 343 -4.72 -15.19 -20.52
CA GLY A 343 -5.26 -13.84 -20.68
C GLY A 343 -6.40 -13.47 -19.73
N LEU A 344 -6.83 -14.37 -18.86
CA LEU A 344 -7.84 -14.13 -17.83
C LEU A 344 -7.19 -14.24 -16.44
N ALA A 345 -6.74 -13.09 -15.94
CA ALA A 345 -6.16 -12.97 -14.61
C ALA A 345 -7.25 -13.02 -13.53
N LEU A 346 -6.94 -13.68 -12.42
CA LEU A 346 -7.82 -13.77 -11.25
C LEU A 346 -7.14 -13.26 -9.98
N GLY A 347 -7.92 -12.74 -9.04
CA GLY A 347 -7.45 -12.24 -7.75
C GLY A 347 -8.05 -12.94 -6.54
N GLY A 348 -7.27 -12.90 -5.46
CA GLY A 348 -7.66 -13.36 -4.14
C GLY A 348 -7.69 -12.17 -3.18
N HIS A 349 -8.61 -11.24 -3.39
CA HIS A 349 -8.65 -9.99 -2.63
C HIS A 349 -8.94 -10.25 -1.14
N ILE A 350 -8.26 -9.52 -0.26
CA ILE A 350 -8.45 -9.63 1.21
C ILE A 350 -8.87 -8.27 1.75
N HIS A 351 -9.98 -8.25 2.49
CA HIS A 351 -10.48 -7.05 3.17
C HIS A 351 -9.96 -7.04 4.59
N ILE A 352 -9.39 -5.91 5.02
CA ILE A 352 -8.81 -5.72 6.34
C ILE A 352 -9.52 -4.55 7.01
N SER A 353 -10.21 -4.85 8.11
CA SER A 353 -10.88 -3.87 8.97
C SER A 353 -10.27 -3.88 10.36
N GLY A 354 -10.29 -2.73 11.04
CA GLY A 354 -9.68 -2.58 12.38
C GLY A 354 -8.18 -2.26 12.36
N ALA A 355 -7.52 -2.38 11.21
CA ALA A 355 -6.15 -1.90 10.99
C ALA A 355 -6.14 -0.64 10.12
N ALA A 356 -5.21 0.28 10.41
CA ALA A 356 -5.04 1.48 9.60
C ALA A 356 -4.34 1.15 8.28
N LEU A 357 -4.88 1.66 7.17
CA LEU A 357 -4.21 1.60 5.89
C LEU A 357 -3.00 2.53 5.91
N THR A 358 -1.81 1.93 5.77
CA THR A 358 -0.54 2.65 5.71
C THR A 358 0.31 2.12 4.56
N SER A 359 1.19 2.95 4.02
CA SER A 359 2.19 2.49 3.04
C SER A 359 3.10 1.39 3.62
N ARG A 360 3.36 1.41 4.93
CA ARG A 360 4.10 0.35 5.62
C ARG A 360 3.33 -0.97 5.62
N LEU A 361 2.05 -0.96 5.98
CA LEU A 361 1.22 -2.17 5.98
C LEU A 361 1.13 -2.76 4.56
N LEU A 362 0.94 -1.93 3.53
CA LEU A 362 0.96 -2.41 2.15
C LEU A 362 2.30 -3.06 1.77
N ARG A 363 3.43 -2.44 2.15
CA ARG A 363 4.76 -3.02 1.88
C ARG A 363 4.99 -4.32 2.65
N LEU A 364 4.46 -4.43 3.88
CA LEU A 364 4.49 -5.69 4.64
C LEU A 364 3.65 -6.77 3.96
N LEU A 365 2.46 -6.43 3.47
CA LEU A 365 1.60 -7.36 2.72
C LEU A 365 2.24 -7.80 1.40
N ASP A 366 2.94 -6.89 0.70
CA ASP A 366 3.71 -7.22 -0.49
C ASP A 366 4.82 -8.23 -0.16
N SER A 367 5.69 -7.88 0.81
CA SER A 367 6.84 -8.72 1.19
C SER A 367 6.45 -10.07 1.81
N CYS A 368 5.49 -10.06 2.73
CA CYS A 368 5.17 -11.24 3.54
C CYS A 368 4.10 -12.12 2.90
N ALA A 369 3.24 -11.57 2.03
CA ALA A 369 2.18 -12.35 1.37
C ALA A 369 2.37 -12.42 -0.14
N ALA A 370 2.54 -11.30 -0.86
CA ALA A 370 2.61 -11.36 -2.31
C ALA A 370 3.84 -12.14 -2.82
N TYR A 371 5.03 -11.94 -2.21
CA TYR A 371 6.22 -12.68 -2.64
C TYR A 371 6.12 -14.19 -2.38
N PRO A 372 5.75 -14.67 -1.18
CA PRO A 372 5.59 -16.10 -0.95
C PRO A 372 4.50 -16.75 -1.80
N LEU A 373 3.37 -16.06 -2.04
CA LEU A 373 2.34 -16.58 -2.94
C LEU A 373 2.81 -16.61 -4.41
N ALA A 374 3.59 -15.61 -4.86
CA ALA A 374 4.15 -15.59 -6.21
C ALA A 374 5.16 -16.72 -6.47
N LEU A 375 5.79 -17.25 -5.43
CA LEU A 375 6.70 -18.40 -5.54
C LEU A 375 5.96 -19.72 -5.73
N VAL A 376 4.70 -19.82 -5.31
CA VAL A 376 3.91 -21.06 -5.38
C VAL A 376 2.76 -21.01 -6.38
N GLU A 377 2.40 -19.85 -6.92
CA GLU A 377 1.45 -19.76 -8.04
C GLU A 377 2.02 -20.44 -9.30
N ASP A 378 1.15 -20.72 -10.26
CA ASP A 378 1.59 -21.22 -11.57
C ASP A 378 2.48 -20.18 -12.27
N PRO A 379 3.60 -20.56 -12.93
CA PRO A 379 4.47 -19.61 -13.61
C PRO A 379 3.77 -18.74 -14.67
N ALA A 380 2.71 -19.24 -15.31
CA ALA A 380 1.88 -18.45 -16.22
C ALA A 380 1.23 -17.26 -15.51
N GLY A 381 1.02 -17.36 -14.20
CA GLY A 381 0.53 -16.31 -13.32
C GLY A 381 1.27 -14.99 -13.44
N ARG A 382 2.56 -15.00 -13.79
CA ARG A 382 3.33 -13.78 -14.13
C ARG A 382 2.60 -12.88 -15.13
N GLY A 383 1.88 -13.47 -16.09
CA GLY A 383 1.16 -12.75 -17.15
C GLY A 383 0.09 -11.78 -16.64
N ARG A 384 -0.37 -11.92 -15.40
CA ARG A 384 -1.29 -10.94 -14.77
C ARG A 384 -0.60 -9.61 -14.51
N ARG A 385 0.71 -9.62 -14.25
CA ARG A 385 1.49 -8.43 -13.88
C ARG A 385 1.97 -7.69 -15.14
N PRO A 386 1.90 -6.35 -15.16
CA PRO A 386 1.47 -5.45 -14.10
C PRO A 386 0.03 -4.93 -14.25
N ARG A 387 -0.81 -5.58 -15.06
CA ARG A 387 -2.20 -5.11 -15.27
C ARG A 387 -3.11 -5.47 -14.09
N TYR A 388 -2.81 -6.59 -13.45
CA TYR A 388 -3.48 -7.14 -12.28
C TYR A 388 -2.40 -7.64 -11.31
N GLY A 389 -2.64 -7.55 -10.00
CA GLY A 389 -1.66 -7.97 -9.00
C GLY A 389 -0.45 -7.03 -8.89
N VAL A 390 -0.68 -5.72 -8.99
CA VAL A 390 0.39 -4.71 -8.78
C VAL A 390 0.73 -4.64 -7.30
N LEU A 391 2.02 -4.47 -6.96
CA LEU A 391 2.45 -4.28 -5.58
C LEU A 391 1.81 -3.02 -4.99
N GLY A 392 1.34 -3.12 -3.76
CA GLY A 392 0.64 -2.04 -3.07
C GLY A 392 -0.71 -1.67 -3.68
N ASP A 393 -1.34 -2.54 -4.47
CA ASP A 393 -2.68 -2.25 -5.00
C ASP A 393 -3.74 -2.44 -3.92
N PHE A 394 -4.58 -1.42 -3.75
CA PHE A 394 -5.61 -1.40 -2.71
C PHE A 394 -6.85 -0.65 -3.16
N ARG A 395 -7.95 -0.87 -2.43
CA ARG A 395 -9.19 -0.09 -2.57
C ARG A 395 -9.78 0.19 -1.19
N LEU A 396 -10.18 1.43 -0.92
CA LEU A 396 -10.93 1.74 0.30
C LEU A 396 -12.37 1.24 0.21
N GLN A 397 -12.86 0.71 1.33
CA GLN A 397 -14.22 0.16 1.41
C GLN A 397 -15.18 1.11 2.13
N GLN A 398 -16.40 1.29 1.63
CA GLN A 398 -17.38 2.27 2.16
C GLN A 398 -17.68 2.10 3.65
N HIS A 399 -17.79 0.86 4.11
CA HIS A 399 -18.05 0.49 5.50
C HIS A 399 -16.82 0.59 6.44
N GLY A 400 -15.71 1.17 5.97
CA GLY A 400 -14.43 1.21 6.69
C GLY A 400 -13.51 0.05 6.28
N GLY A 401 -12.23 0.18 6.66
CA GLY A 401 -11.17 -0.73 6.23
C GLY A 401 -10.75 -0.53 4.77
N PHE A 402 -9.95 -1.47 4.27
CA PHE A 402 -9.47 -1.48 2.90
C PHE A 402 -9.39 -2.91 2.37
N GLU A 403 -9.36 -3.03 1.05
CA GLU A 403 -9.12 -4.25 0.31
C GLU A 403 -7.71 -4.22 -0.25
N TYR A 404 -6.96 -5.29 -0.01
CA TYR A 404 -5.65 -5.55 -0.61
C TYR A 404 -5.81 -6.44 -1.84
N ARG A 405 -5.26 -6.01 -2.98
CA ARG A 405 -5.64 -6.52 -4.31
C ARG A 405 -4.51 -7.19 -5.08
N THR A 406 -3.34 -7.33 -4.47
CA THR A 406 -2.13 -7.82 -5.15
C THR A 406 -2.14 -9.34 -5.37
N LEU A 407 -2.73 -10.11 -4.47
CA LEU A 407 -2.60 -11.57 -4.44
C LEU A 407 -3.28 -12.27 -5.64
N PRO A 408 -2.73 -13.39 -6.13
CA PRO A 408 -3.47 -14.30 -7.03
C PRO A 408 -4.67 -14.89 -6.29
N SER A 409 -5.60 -15.50 -7.02
CA SER A 409 -6.68 -16.24 -6.36
C SER A 409 -6.12 -17.46 -5.64
N TRP A 410 -5.97 -17.31 -4.33
CA TRP A 410 -5.56 -18.38 -3.41
C TRP A 410 -6.67 -19.44 -3.23
N LEU A 411 -7.81 -19.29 -3.90
CA LEU A 411 -8.95 -20.21 -3.86
C LEU A 411 -8.62 -21.60 -4.43
N VAL A 412 -7.44 -21.81 -5.01
CA VAL A 412 -6.95 -23.12 -5.46
C VAL A 412 -6.98 -24.20 -4.37
N SER A 413 -6.90 -23.83 -3.08
CA SER A 413 -7.00 -24.78 -1.98
C SER A 413 -7.31 -24.11 -0.63
N PRO A 414 -7.88 -24.86 0.34
CA PRO A 414 -8.03 -24.37 1.72
C PRO A 414 -6.70 -24.01 2.40
N ALA A 415 -5.59 -24.64 2.01
CA ALA A 415 -4.27 -24.37 2.58
C ALA A 415 -3.73 -23.02 2.11
N ALA A 416 -3.77 -22.77 0.80
CA ALA A 416 -3.42 -21.48 0.19
C ALA A 416 -4.25 -20.33 0.78
N ALA A 417 -5.57 -20.52 0.91
CA ALA A 417 -6.47 -19.55 1.53
C ALA A 417 -6.04 -19.18 2.95
N LYS A 418 -5.83 -20.19 3.81
CA LYS A 418 -5.45 -19.97 5.21
C LYS A 418 -4.09 -19.30 5.33
N ALA A 419 -3.13 -19.64 4.48
CA ALA A 419 -1.83 -18.99 4.45
C ALA A 419 -1.95 -17.50 4.09
N ALA A 420 -2.69 -17.18 3.02
CA ALA A 420 -2.94 -15.80 2.61
C ALA A 420 -3.63 -14.98 3.72
N PHE A 421 -4.65 -15.55 4.37
CA PHE A 421 -5.34 -14.91 5.50
C PHE A 421 -4.44 -14.74 6.73
N ALA A 422 -3.63 -15.76 7.05
CA ALA A 422 -2.73 -15.72 8.20
C ALA A 422 -1.65 -14.66 8.03
N LEU A 423 -1.04 -14.57 6.85
CA LEU A 423 -0.04 -13.54 6.53
C LEU A 423 -0.66 -12.14 6.55
N ALA A 424 -1.85 -11.97 5.96
CA ALA A 424 -2.55 -10.69 6.00
C ALA A 424 -2.89 -10.25 7.44
N LEU A 425 -3.36 -11.18 8.28
CA LEU A 425 -3.66 -10.93 9.68
C LEU A 425 -2.41 -10.60 10.50
N LEU A 426 -1.32 -11.34 10.29
CA LEU A 426 -0.04 -11.08 10.93
C LEU A 426 0.44 -9.68 10.59
N CYS A 427 0.50 -9.33 9.30
CA CYS A 427 0.91 -7.98 8.88
C CYS A 427 0.01 -6.90 9.48
N ALA A 428 -1.31 -7.11 9.53
CA ALA A 428 -2.26 -6.14 10.06
C ALA A 428 -2.10 -5.93 11.59
N ARG A 429 -1.82 -6.99 12.35
CA ARG A 429 -1.56 -6.91 13.80
C ARG A 429 -0.23 -6.25 14.12
N GLU A 430 0.79 -6.61 13.36
CA GLU A 430 2.18 -6.33 13.70
C GLU A 430 2.76 -5.13 12.94
N ALA A 431 1.98 -4.45 12.08
CA ALA A 431 2.47 -3.36 11.23
C ALA A 431 3.22 -2.26 11.99
N MET A 432 2.76 -1.95 13.20
CA MET A 432 3.35 -0.93 14.07
C MET A 432 4.51 -1.46 14.93
N ALA A 433 4.51 -2.76 15.23
CA ALA A 433 5.47 -3.39 16.15
C ALA A 433 6.67 -4.01 15.44
N MET A 434 6.49 -4.50 14.20
CA MET A 434 7.59 -5.01 13.38
C MET A 434 8.66 -3.93 13.23
N SER A 435 9.92 -4.30 13.43
CA SER A 435 11.06 -3.38 13.36
C SER A 435 11.32 -2.87 11.95
N ARG A 436 11.13 -3.72 10.93
CA ARG A 436 11.40 -3.41 9.53
C ARG A 436 10.43 -4.12 8.59
N VAL A 437 10.40 -3.67 7.34
CA VAL A 437 9.75 -4.39 6.25
C VAL A 437 10.79 -5.35 5.64
N PRO A 438 10.60 -6.68 5.69
CA PRO A 438 11.54 -7.62 5.09
C PRO A 438 11.50 -7.50 3.57
N ALA A 439 12.55 -7.96 2.89
CA ALA A 439 12.58 -8.06 1.43
C ALA A 439 12.29 -6.73 0.70
N SER A 440 12.61 -5.59 1.31
CA SER A 440 12.18 -4.29 0.80
C SER A 440 13.02 -3.74 -0.37
N GLY A 441 14.09 -4.45 -0.75
CA GLY A 441 15.00 -4.06 -1.83
C GLY A 441 14.32 -4.09 -3.21
N GLU A 442 14.76 -3.19 -4.11
CA GLU A 442 14.21 -3.10 -5.48
C GLU A 442 14.32 -4.40 -6.25
N ARG A 443 15.38 -5.19 -6.03
CA ARG A 443 15.60 -6.48 -6.69
C ARG A 443 14.44 -7.46 -6.52
N TYR A 444 13.76 -7.45 -5.37
CA TYR A 444 12.64 -8.34 -5.10
C TYR A 444 11.35 -7.86 -5.76
N ALA A 445 11.14 -6.54 -5.82
CA ALA A 445 10.07 -5.98 -6.62
C ALA A 445 10.27 -6.31 -8.10
N GLU A 446 11.49 -6.15 -8.62
CA GLU A 446 11.84 -6.57 -9.98
C GLU A 446 11.58 -8.04 -10.24
N ALA A 447 12.07 -8.93 -9.37
CA ALA A 447 11.86 -10.36 -9.44
C ALA A 447 10.38 -10.75 -9.43
N TYR A 448 9.57 -10.10 -8.58
CA TYR A 448 8.13 -10.29 -8.54
C TYR A 448 7.46 -9.99 -9.89
N TYR A 449 7.81 -8.88 -10.53
CA TYR A 449 7.20 -8.49 -11.80
C TYR A 449 7.77 -9.26 -13.00
N SER A 450 9.06 -9.60 -12.98
CA SER A 450 9.70 -10.39 -14.05
C SER A 450 9.38 -11.88 -13.97
N GLY A 451 8.87 -12.35 -12.82
CA GLY A 451 8.69 -13.77 -12.53
C GLY A 451 10.00 -14.51 -12.29
N ASP A 452 11.07 -13.79 -11.88
CA ASP A 452 12.32 -14.41 -11.46
C ASP A 452 12.14 -15.06 -10.09
N ARG A 453 11.81 -16.35 -10.11
CA ARG A 453 11.56 -17.13 -8.90
C ARG A 453 12.83 -17.39 -8.10
N SER A 454 13.99 -17.41 -8.75
CA SER A 454 15.26 -17.66 -8.07
C SER A 454 15.62 -16.46 -7.19
N GLU A 455 15.59 -15.26 -7.77
CA GLU A 455 15.85 -14.01 -7.03
C GLU A 455 14.77 -13.77 -5.96
N LEU A 456 13.51 -14.08 -6.27
CA LEU A 456 12.41 -13.90 -5.31
C LEU A 456 12.50 -14.90 -4.14
N ALA A 457 12.94 -16.14 -4.37
CA ALA A 457 13.12 -17.13 -3.31
C ALA A 457 14.20 -16.72 -2.30
N ALA A 458 15.20 -15.94 -2.73
CA ALA A 458 16.27 -15.43 -1.87
C ALA A 458 15.78 -14.46 -0.78
N CYS A 459 14.51 -14.04 -0.78
CA CYS A 459 13.94 -13.26 0.31
C CYS A 459 13.23 -14.08 1.39
N LEU A 460 12.96 -15.38 1.16
CA LEU A 460 12.09 -16.18 2.03
C LEU A 460 12.61 -16.29 3.45
N ASP A 461 13.92 -16.50 3.63
CA ASP A 461 14.49 -16.66 4.97
C ASP A 461 14.46 -15.33 5.74
N GLU A 462 14.77 -14.21 5.09
CA GLU A 462 14.61 -12.88 5.67
C GLU A 462 13.16 -12.60 6.10
N VAL A 463 12.19 -12.96 5.26
CA VAL A 463 10.76 -12.83 5.57
C VAL A 463 10.39 -13.73 6.75
N ALA A 464 10.81 -14.99 6.74
CA ALA A 464 10.53 -15.96 7.80
C ALA A 464 11.10 -15.50 9.14
N ASP A 465 12.34 -15.04 9.19
CA ASP A 465 12.99 -14.56 10.41
C ASP A 465 12.25 -13.35 11.00
N VAL A 466 11.89 -12.39 10.14
CA VAL A 466 11.19 -11.17 10.60
C VAL A 466 9.80 -11.49 11.14
N ILE A 467 9.01 -12.33 10.44
CA ILE A 467 7.67 -12.66 10.94
C ILE A 467 7.74 -13.58 12.17
N ALA A 468 8.71 -14.50 12.25
CA ALA A 468 8.87 -15.42 13.37
C ALA A 468 9.19 -14.70 14.69
N ALA A 469 9.80 -13.52 14.61
CA ALA A 469 10.07 -12.66 15.75
C ALA A 469 8.84 -11.89 16.28
N THR A 470 7.68 -11.98 15.62
CA THR A 470 6.45 -11.28 16.03
C THR A 470 5.62 -12.09 17.02
N GLU A 471 4.86 -11.41 17.88
CA GLU A 471 3.98 -12.05 18.86
C GLU A 471 2.86 -12.88 18.18
N SER A 472 2.32 -12.39 17.06
CA SER A 472 1.25 -13.06 16.31
C SER A 472 1.66 -14.36 15.64
N TYR A 473 2.96 -14.58 15.39
CA TYR A 473 3.40 -15.69 14.54
C TYR A 473 3.11 -17.07 15.14
N ALA A 474 3.34 -17.27 16.45
CA ALA A 474 3.15 -18.58 17.08
C ALA A 474 1.72 -19.14 16.87
N GLY A 475 0.70 -18.29 16.95
CA GLY A 475 -0.69 -18.66 16.72
C GLY A 475 -1.06 -18.89 15.25
N LEU A 476 -0.24 -18.41 14.32
CA LEU A 476 -0.49 -18.41 12.88
C LEU A 476 0.42 -19.36 12.09
N ALA A 477 1.54 -19.80 12.68
CA ALA A 477 2.57 -20.62 12.04
C ALA A 477 2.00 -21.87 11.36
N ARG A 478 1.04 -22.56 12.00
CA ARG A 478 0.33 -23.73 11.42
C ARG A 478 -0.33 -23.48 10.05
N PHE A 479 -0.61 -22.22 9.71
CA PHE A 479 -1.18 -21.83 8.42
C PHE A 479 -0.12 -21.27 7.46
N ILE A 480 0.97 -20.70 7.98
CA ILE A 480 2.03 -20.02 7.22
C ILE A 480 3.08 -21.04 6.75
N GLU A 481 3.57 -21.90 7.65
CA GLU A 481 4.70 -22.79 7.37
C GLU A 481 4.49 -23.73 6.17
N PRO A 482 3.29 -24.30 5.91
CA PRO A 482 3.09 -25.11 4.72
C PRO A 482 3.32 -24.34 3.40
N LEU A 483 3.02 -23.04 3.36
CA LEU A 483 3.28 -22.19 2.20
C LEU A 483 4.79 -21.98 2.02
N PHE A 484 5.50 -21.69 3.12
CA PHE A 484 6.94 -21.44 3.07
C PHE A 484 7.73 -22.70 2.71
N ASP A 485 7.36 -23.86 3.24
CA ASP A 485 7.95 -25.14 2.83
C ASP A 485 7.70 -25.43 1.34
N ALA A 486 6.49 -25.15 0.84
CA ALA A 486 6.20 -25.29 -0.59
C ALA A 486 7.08 -24.36 -1.44
N ALA A 487 7.20 -23.09 -1.05
CA ALA A 487 8.00 -22.09 -1.74
C ALA A 487 9.50 -22.47 -1.75
N ARG A 488 10.06 -22.88 -0.61
CA ARG A 488 11.47 -23.34 -0.49
C ARG A 488 11.76 -24.56 -1.36
N ARG A 489 10.80 -25.47 -1.50
CA ARG A 489 10.91 -26.66 -2.37
C ARG A 489 10.61 -26.37 -3.84
N GLY A 490 10.33 -25.11 -4.20
CA GLY A 490 9.97 -24.73 -5.57
C GLY A 490 8.65 -25.33 -6.05
N ARG A 491 7.76 -25.77 -5.15
CA ARG A 491 6.47 -26.36 -5.50
C ARG A 491 5.50 -25.29 -5.99
N THR A 492 4.77 -25.61 -7.06
CA THR A 492 3.70 -24.77 -7.59
C THR A 492 2.34 -25.42 -7.43
N TRP A 493 1.30 -24.58 -7.42
CA TRP A 493 -0.07 -25.02 -7.49
C TRP A 493 -0.43 -25.38 -8.94
N ASP A 494 -1.24 -26.42 -9.10
CA ASP A 494 -1.86 -26.74 -10.38
C ASP A 494 -3.19 -25.99 -10.50
N GLU A 495 -3.19 -24.93 -11.30
CA GLU A 495 -4.34 -24.06 -11.56
C GLU A 495 -5.37 -24.71 -12.52
N SER A 496 -5.08 -25.88 -13.10
CA SER A 496 -6.00 -26.62 -13.97
C SER A 496 -6.95 -27.56 -13.23
N THR A 497 -6.68 -27.80 -11.93
CA THR A 497 -7.47 -28.70 -11.07
C THR A 497 -8.81 -28.11 -10.67
N ASP A 498 -9.83 -28.97 -10.54
CA ASP A 498 -11.10 -28.55 -9.99
C ASP A 498 -10.94 -28.24 -8.49
N ILE A 499 -11.18 -26.98 -8.12
CA ILE A 499 -11.01 -26.53 -6.74
C ILE A 499 -11.99 -27.25 -5.79
N ARG A 500 -13.15 -27.72 -6.27
CA ARG A 500 -14.18 -28.37 -5.44
C ARG A 500 -13.64 -29.61 -4.74
N GLU A 501 -12.73 -30.35 -5.38
CA GLU A 501 -12.08 -31.54 -4.81
C GLU A 501 -11.29 -31.19 -3.53
N LYS A 502 -10.37 -30.23 -3.63
CA LYS A 502 -9.53 -29.77 -2.51
C LYS A 502 -10.36 -29.12 -1.39
N TRP A 503 -11.44 -28.43 -1.76
CA TRP A 503 -12.37 -27.82 -0.80
C TRP A 503 -13.41 -28.78 -0.23
N ARG A 504 -13.46 -30.03 -0.70
CA ARG A 504 -14.45 -31.04 -0.31
C ARG A 504 -15.88 -30.51 -0.46
N VAL A 505 -16.14 -29.93 -1.63
CA VAL A 505 -17.47 -29.46 -2.06
C VAL A 505 -18.07 -30.59 -2.89
N PRO A 506 -19.28 -31.08 -2.56
CA PRO A 506 -19.90 -32.16 -3.32
C PRO A 506 -20.10 -31.80 -4.79
N LEU A 507 -19.84 -32.77 -5.67
CA LEU A 507 -20.24 -32.75 -7.07
C LEU A 507 -21.62 -33.40 -7.10
N HIS A 508 -22.68 -32.59 -7.18
CA HIS A 508 -24.06 -33.08 -7.26
C HIS A 508 -24.50 -33.22 -8.70
#